data_AF-A0A256XPX9-F1
#
_entry.id   AF-A0A256XPX9-F1
#
_cell.length_a   1.000
_cell.length_b   1.000
_cell.length_c   1.000
_cell.angle_alpha   90.00
_cell.angle_beta   90.00
_cell.angle_gamma   90.00
#
_symmetry.space_group_name_H-M   'P 1'
#
loop_
_entity.id
_entity.type
_entity.pdbx_description
1 polymer ?
#
loop_
_entity_poly.entity_id
_entity_poly.type
_entity_poly.pdbx_seq_one_letter_code
_entity_poly.pdbx_strand_id
1 'polypeptide(L)'
;MELIKRREWVTDLSTGIRNNINTVFFSQLAVESDIAEISKVVATENVDLASLDRGYFYVSGLLNPLRKPLLLYTFPELENVVKVNAG
;
A
#
# COMPACT_ATOMS: atom_id res chain seq x y z
N MET A 1 3.89 -19.55 4.45
CA MET A 1 2.81 -18.57 4.66
C MET A 1 2.81 -17.65 3.46
N GLU A 2 2.04 -18.02 2.44
CA GLU A 2 1.87 -17.23 1.22
C GLU A 2 0.88 -16.12 1.55
N LEU A 3 1.41 -14.98 2.02
CA LEU A 3 0.60 -13.77 2.19
C LEU A 3 0.13 -13.37 0.80
N ILE A 4 -1.16 -13.60 0.55
CA ILE A 4 -1.92 -13.36 -0.68
C ILE A 4 -1.29 -12.26 -1.52
N LYS A 5 -0.52 -12.65 -2.54
CA LYS A 5 0.06 -11.71 -3.52
C LYS A 5 -0.92 -11.60 -4.68
N ARG A 6 -2.08 -10.99 -4.44
CA ARG A 6 -3.05 -10.69 -5.50
C ARG A 6 -2.73 -9.33 -6.09
N ARG A 7 -2.22 -9.33 -7.32
CA ARG A 7 -1.83 -8.15 -8.08
C ARG A 7 -2.93 -7.84 -9.09
N GLU A 8 -4.00 -7.19 -8.65
CA GLU A 8 -4.95 -6.57 -9.59
C GLU A 8 -4.47 -5.14 -9.82
N TRP A 9 -3.91 -4.92 -11.00
CA TRP A 9 -3.49 -3.58 -11.40
C TRP A 9 -4.70 -2.68 -11.49
N VAL A 10 -4.57 -1.45 -11.00
CA VAL A 10 -5.57 -0.40 -11.21
C VAL A 10 -5.92 -0.26 -12.71
N THR A 11 -4.97 -0.57 -13.60
CA THR A 11 -5.13 -0.54 -15.07
C THR A 11 -5.99 -1.67 -15.64
N ASP A 12 -6.17 -2.81 -14.95
CA ASP A 12 -7.06 -3.89 -15.38
C ASP A 12 -8.47 -3.75 -14.81
N LEU A 13 -8.65 -2.82 -13.87
CA LEU A 13 -9.97 -2.50 -13.35
C LEU A 13 -10.77 -1.68 -14.36
N SER A 14 -12.04 -2.04 -14.56
CA SER A 14 -12.95 -1.23 -15.36
C SER A 14 -13.09 0.18 -14.78
N THR A 15 -13.29 1.19 -15.63
CA THR A 15 -13.39 2.60 -15.22
C THR A 15 -14.46 2.83 -14.15
N GLY A 16 -15.58 2.09 -14.21
CA GLY A 16 -16.65 2.14 -13.22
C GLY A 16 -16.22 1.62 -11.84
N ILE A 17 -15.32 0.64 -11.78
CA ILE A 17 -14.77 0.17 -10.49
C ILE A 17 -13.69 1.15 -10.01
N ARG A 18 -12.83 1.68 -10.89
CA ARG A 18 -11.84 2.71 -10.51
C ARG A 18 -12.47 3.94 -9.88
N ASN A 19 -13.59 4.39 -10.43
CA ASN A 19 -14.34 5.54 -9.90
C ASN A 19 -14.95 5.28 -8.51
N ASN A 20 -15.08 4.01 -8.10
CA ASN A 20 -15.60 3.61 -6.79
C ASN A 20 -14.49 3.10 -5.84
N ILE A 21 -13.27 2.87 -6.34
CA ILE A 21 -12.11 2.63 -5.48
C ILE A 21 -11.74 3.95 -4.82
N ASN A 22 -12.12 4.01 -3.57
CA ASN A 22 -11.98 5.18 -2.76
C ASN A 22 -10.78 5.09 -1.82
N THR A 23 -10.06 3.97 -1.76
CA THR A 23 -8.84 3.82 -0.95
C THR A 23 -7.91 2.79 -1.60
N VAL A 24 -6.63 3.14 -1.69
CA VAL A 24 -5.56 2.27 -2.19
C VAL A 24 -4.57 2.03 -1.06
N PHE A 25 -4.15 0.78 -0.93
CA PHE A 25 -3.10 0.33 -0.03
C PHE A 25 -1.97 -0.28 -0.86
N PHE A 26 -0.74 0.21 -0.69
CA PHE A 26 0.39 -0.29 -1.48
C PHE A 26 1.69 -0.33 -0.68
N SER A 27 2.48 -1.36 -0.96
CA SER A 27 3.86 -1.55 -0.47
C SER A 27 4.86 -1.08 -1.52
N GLN A 28 6.13 -1.48 -1.37
CA GLN A 28 7.16 -1.29 -2.39
C GLN A 28 6.63 -1.64 -3.80
N LEU A 29 6.79 -0.69 -4.71
CA LEU A 29 6.39 -0.83 -6.12
C LEU A 29 7.53 -1.51 -6.89
N ALA A 30 7.17 -2.38 -7.82
CA ALA A 30 8.17 -3.06 -8.66
C ALA A 30 8.73 -2.13 -9.73
N VAL A 31 7.91 -1.20 -10.22
CA VAL A 31 8.26 -0.21 -11.24
C VAL A 31 7.83 1.16 -10.76
N GLU A 32 8.69 2.16 -10.90
CA GLU A 32 8.40 3.53 -10.45
C GLU A 32 7.18 4.13 -11.16
N SER A 33 6.92 3.75 -12.42
CA SER A 33 5.73 4.18 -13.18
C SER A 33 4.41 3.80 -12.53
N ASP A 34 4.39 2.81 -11.64
CA ASP A 34 3.17 2.33 -10.99
C ASP A 34 2.56 3.42 -10.09
N ILE A 35 3.38 4.33 -9.57
CA ILE A 35 2.88 5.46 -8.77
C ILE A 35 2.06 6.43 -9.62
N ALA A 36 2.40 6.60 -10.91
CA ALA A 36 1.67 7.45 -11.83
C ALA A 36 0.31 6.86 -12.22
N GLU A 37 0.13 5.54 -12.12
CA GLU A 37 -1.19 4.91 -12.27
C GLU A 37 -2.03 5.04 -11.01
N ILE A 38 -1.41 4.92 -9.83
CA ILE A 38 -2.08 5.12 -8.53
C ILE A 38 -2.56 6.57 -8.40
N SER A 39 -1.78 7.55 -8.85
CA SER A 39 -2.12 8.97 -8.78
C SER A 39 -3.35 9.36 -9.62
N LYS A 40 -3.80 8.50 -10.55
CA LYS A 40 -5.04 8.70 -11.31
C LYS A 40 -6.30 8.41 -10.47
N VAL A 41 -6.14 7.73 -9.34
CA VAL A 41 -7.26 7.27 -8.51
C VAL A 41 -7.21 7.89 -7.11
N VAL A 42 -6.03 8.10 -6.54
CA VAL A 42 -5.86 8.65 -5.19
C VAL A 42 -4.73 9.69 -5.12
N ALA A 43 -4.74 10.50 -4.08
CA ALA A 43 -3.66 11.42 -3.74
C ALA A 43 -2.35 10.66 -3.52
N THR A 44 -1.23 11.17 -4.03
CA THR A 44 0.11 10.56 -3.88
C THR A 44 1.19 11.59 -3.50
N GLU A 45 0.79 12.79 -3.07
CA GLU A 45 1.75 13.83 -2.71
C GLU A 45 2.56 13.41 -1.48
N ASN A 46 3.88 13.61 -1.55
CA ASN A 46 4.84 13.26 -0.48
C ASN A 46 4.97 11.76 -0.19
N VAL A 47 4.53 10.90 -1.11
CA VAL A 47 4.89 9.48 -1.07
C VAL A 47 6.39 9.35 -1.29
N ASP A 48 7.08 8.82 -0.30
CA ASP A 48 8.48 8.40 -0.42
C ASP A 48 8.54 6.89 -0.67
N LEU A 49 8.75 6.50 -1.93
CA LEU A 49 8.86 5.08 -2.30
C LEU A 49 10.11 4.41 -1.72
N ALA A 50 11.16 5.18 -1.40
CA ALA A 50 12.38 4.62 -0.80
C ALA A 50 12.14 4.19 0.66
N SER A 51 11.14 4.78 1.33
CA SER A 51 10.74 4.40 2.70
C SER A 51 9.94 3.10 2.79
N LEU A 52 9.47 2.56 1.66
CA LEU A 52 8.67 1.33 1.61
C LEU A 52 9.54 0.07 1.65
N ASP A 53 10.11 -0.22 2.82
CA ASP A 53 10.73 -1.51 3.12
C ASP A 53 9.69 -2.54 3.61
N ARG A 54 10.12 -3.76 3.94
CA ARG A 54 9.27 -4.83 4.47
C ARG A 54 8.46 -4.32 5.67
N GLY A 55 7.14 -4.44 5.56
CA GLY A 55 6.20 -4.05 6.62
C GLY A 55 5.75 -2.59 6.56
N TYR A 56 6.30 -1.79 5.64
CA TYR A 56 5.84 -0.43 5.39
C TYR A 56 4.87 -0.37 4.21
N PHE A 57 3.81 0.42 4.36
CA PHE A 57 2.75 0.54 3.38
C PHE A 57 2.16 1.95 3.39
N TYR A 58 1.82 2.49 2.23
CA TYR A 58 0.98 3.68 2.14
C TYR A 58 -0.50 3.31 2.03
N VAL A 59 -1.34 4.08 2.71
CA VAL A 59 -2.79 4.12 2.48
C VAL A 59 -3.20 5.53 2.05
N SER A 60 -3.95 5.63 0.95
CA SER A 60 -4.44 6.91 0.43
C SER A 60 -5.86 6.79 -0.11
N GLY A 61 -6.66 7.86 -0.01
CA GLY A 61 -8.06 7.92 -0.42
C GLY A 61 -9.02 8.39 0.68
N LEU A 62 -10.32 8.14 0.54
CA LEU A 62 -11.42 8.57 1.42
C LEU A 62 -11.37 8.02 2.84
N LEU A 63 -10.79 6.83 3.07
CA LEU A 63 -10.58 6.34 4.45
C LEU A 63 -9.50 7.11 5.19
N ASN A 64 -8.80 8.02 4.52
CA ASN A 64 -7.84 8.91 5.12
C ASN A 64 -8.45 10.31 5.32
N PRO A 65 -8.83 10.66 6.56
CA PRO A 65 -9.45 11.95 6.86
C PRO A 65 -8.52 13.15 6.58
N LEU A 66 -7.20 12.91 6.46
CA LEU A 66 -6.20 13.94 6.18
C LEU A 66 -6.02 14.22 4.69
N ARG A 67 -6.66 13.45 3.81
CA ARG A 67 -6.53 13.55 2.33
C ARG A 67 -5.07 13.55 1.84
N LYS A 68 -4.17 12.93 2.59
CA LYS A 68 -2.71 12.88 2.34
C LYS A 68 -2.17 11.48 2.63
N PRO A 69 -1.48 10.81 1.71
CA PRO A 69 -0.95 9.45 1.91
C PRO A 69 -0.43 9.20 3.34
N LEU A 70 -0.95 8.19 4.01
CA LEU A 70 -0.51 7.80 5.36
C LEU A 70 0.47 6.64 5.23
N LEU A 71 1.68 6.81 5.75
CA LEU A 71 2.64 5.72 5.91
C LEU A 71 2.27 4.92 7.15
N LEU A 72 2.02 3.63 6.96
CA LEU A 72 1.73 2.65 8.00
C LEU A 72 2.90 1.67 8.10
N TYR A 73 3.21 1.26 9.33
CA TYR A 73 4.20 0.23 9.61
C TYR A 73 3.52 -0.91 10.39
N THR A 74 3.56 -2.13 9.84
CA THR A 74 2.98 -3.31 10.49
C THR A 74 3.96 -3.89 11.51
N PHE A 75 3.43 -4.15 12.71
CA PHE A 75 4.13 -4.47 13.96
C PHE A 75 5.51 -5.14 13.85
N PRO A 76 6.57 -4.55 14.45
CA PRO A 76 7.87 -5.21 14.61
C PRO A 76 7.84 -6.37 15.61
N GLU A 77 6.84 -6.43 16.49
CA GLU A 77 6.83 -7.39 17.60
C GLU A 77 6.49 -8.83 17.20
N LEU A 78 5.81 -9.08 16.07
CA LEU A 78 5.54 -10.46 15.64
C LEU A 78 6.82 -11.23 15.29
N GLU A 79 7.86 -10.56 14.79
CA GLU A 79 9.18 -11.19 14.62
C GLU A 79 9.82 -11.56 15.98
N ASN A 80 9.61 -10.74 17.02
CA ASN A 80 10.08 -11.06 18.37
C ASN A 80 9.26 -12.16 19.04
N VAL A 81 7.93 -12.14 18.89
CA VAL A 81 7.04 -13.19 19.44
C VAL A 81 7.32 -14.55 18.79
N VAL A 82 7.61 -14.60 17.48
CA VAL A 82 8.01 -15.85 16.81
C VAL A 82 9.40 -16.31 17.28
N LYS A 83 10.36 -15.41 17.49
CA LYS A 83 11.68 -15.76 18.05
C LYS A 83 11.60 -16.26 19.50
N VAL A 84 10.75 -15.67 20.33
CA VAL A 84 10.57 -16.06 21.74
C VAL A 84 9.87 -17.42 21.87
N ASN A 85 8.95 -17.77 20.96
CA ASN A 85 8.23 -19.05 21.00
C ASN A 85 8.91 -20.17 20.19
N ALA A 86 9.99 -19.87 19.47
CA ALA A 86 10.82 -20.84 18.74
C ALA A 86 12.11 -21.23 19.51
N GLY A 87 12.29 -20.68 20.73
CA GLY A 87 13.35 -21.02 21.67
C GLY A 87 12.88 -21.99 22.75
#